data_AF-A0A1H2T124-F1
#
_entry.id   AF-A0A1H2T124-F1
#
_cell.length_a   1.000
_cell.length_b   1.000
_cell.length_c   1.000
_cell.angle_alpha   90.00
_cell.angle_beta   90.00
_cell.angle_gamma   90.00
#
_symmetry.space_group_name_H-M   'P 1'
#
loop_
_entity.id
_entity.type
_entity.pdbx_description
1 polymer ?
#
loop_
_entity_poly.entity_id
_entity_poly.type
_entity_poly.pdbx_seq_one_letter_code
_entity_poly.pdbx_strand_id
1 'polypeptide(L)' 'MFKIFKIPPVKPSLCQLDNLYAQSICELSVPQQIAYCKRLIESSQFYLTHSCSKKEIPYLKELIDAADRELQLLYDR' A
#
# COMPACT_ATOMS: atom_id res chain seq x y z
N MET A 1 37.08 11.57 5.31
CA MET A 1 36.40 10.64 4.37
C MET A 1 35.11 10.17 5.03
N PHE A 2 34.00 10.86 4.81
CA PHE A 2 32.73 10.56 5.50
C PHE A 2 32.03 9.42 4.78
N LYS A 3 31.90 8.27 5.46
CA LYS A 3 31.08 7.15 5.00
C LYS A 3 29.62 7.54 5.17
N ILE A 4 28.96 7.88 4.08
CA ILE A 4 27.52 8.14 4.04
C ILE A 4 26.84 6.77 4.19
N PHE A 5 26.38 6.45 5.40
CA PHE A 5 25.50 5.33 5.62
C PHE A 5 24.18 5.64 4.91
N LYS A 6 23.97 5.04 3.72
CA LYS A 6 22.67 5.07 3.04
C LYS A 6 21.69 4.28 3.91
N ILE A 7 20.93 5.00 4.73
CA ILE A 7 19.74 4.44 5.37
C ILE A 7 18.83 3.98 4.22
N PRO A 8 18.41 2.71 4.16
CA PRO A 8 17.50 2.27 3.12
C PRO A 8 16.21 3.09 3.23
N PRO A 9 15.65 3.55 2.09
CA PRO A 9 14.42 4.32 2.12
C PRO A 9 13.33 3.47 2.79
N VAL A 10 12.75 4.01 3.87
CA VAL A 10 11.62 3.38 4.56
C VAL A 10 10.48 3.32 3.54
N LYS A 11 10.01 2.11 3.22
CA LYS A 11 8.86 1.96 2.32
C LYS A 11 7.65 2.67 2.97
N PRO A 12 6.89 3.48 2.21
CA PRO A 12 5.74 4.18 2.76
C PRO A 12 4.68 3.20 3.28
N SER A 13 3.97 3.58 4.35
CA SER A 13 2.85 2.80 4.88
C SER A 13 1.60 3.00 4.05
N LEU A 14 0.61 2.11 4.20
CA LEU A 14 -0.66 2.26 3.48
C LEU A 14 -1.36 3.58 3.87
N CYS A 15 -1.31 3.99 5.14
CA CYS A 15 -1.86 5.27 5.59
C CYS A 15 -1.20 6.50 4.93
N GLN A 16 0.04 6.38 4.45
CA GLN A 16 0.71 7.48 3.74
C GLN A 16 0.34 7.54 2.26
N LEU A 17 -0.03 6.40 1.67
CA LEU A 17 -0.33 6.29 0.25
C LEU A 17 -1.82 6.41 -0.06
N ASP A 18 -2.68 5.95 0.84
CA ASP A 18 -4.12 5.92 0.62
C ASP A 18 -4.87 6.73 1.70
N ASN A 19 -5.37 7.90 1.30
CA ASN A 19 -6.08 8.81 2.20
C ASN A 19 -7.40 8.21 2.70
N LEU A 20 -8.10 7.43 1.88
CA LEU A 20 -9.36 6.79 2.28
C LEU A 20 -9.09 5.76 3.38
N TYR A 21 -8.00 5.01 3.24
CA TYR A 21 -7.55 4.07 4.25
C TYR A 21 -7.22 4.81 5.55
N ALA A 22 -6.39 5.84 5.46
CA ALA A 22 -5.89 6.61 6.61
C ALA A 22 -6.99 7.35 7.38
N GLN A 23 -8.05 7.80 6.71
CA GLN A 23 -9.08 8.64 7.32
C GLN A 23 -10.32 7.87 7.74
N SER A 24 -10.54 6.68 7.19
CA SER A 24 -11.83 6.00 7.36
C SER A 24 -11.70 4.50 7.53
N ILE A 25 -10.93 3.82 6.68
CA ILE A 25 -10.87 2.35 6.74
C ILE A 25 -10.14 1.87 8.00
N CYS A 26 -9.08 2.57 8.44
CA CYS A 26 -8.33 2.18 9.64
C CYS A 26 -9.17 2.17 10.93
N GLU A 27 -10.27 2.92 10.96
CA GLU A 27 -11.22 2.98 12.09
C GLU A 27 -12.30 1.88 12.03
N LEU A 28 -12.36 1.11 10.94
CA LEU A 28 -13.31 0.02 10.76
C LEU A 28 -12.82 -1.28 11.42
N SER A 29 -13.68 -2.29 11.47
CA SER A 29 -13.29 -3.61 11.99
C SER A 29 -12.20 -4.26 11.13
N VAL A 30 -11.35 -5.10 11.74
CA VAL A 30 -10.27 -5.82 11.05
C VAL A 30 -10.74 -6.55 9.78
N PRO A 31 -11.88 -7.27 9.76
CA PRO A 31 -12.39 -7.88 8.52
C PRO A 31 -12.67 -6.87 7.39
N GLN A 32 -13.17 -5.68 7.72
CA GLN A 32 -13.42 -4.62 6.74
C GLN A 32 -12.11 -4.02 6.21
N GLN A 33 -11.12 -3.85 7.08
CA GLN A 33 -9.77 -3.43 6.68
C GLN A 33 -9.12 -4.42 5.73
N ILE A 34 -9.19 -5.72 6.05
CA ILE A 34 -8.68 -6.80 5.18
C ILE A 34 -9.41 -6.79 3.83
N ALA A 35 -10.74 -6.72 3.83
CA ALA A 35 -11.54 -6.70 2.61
C ALA A 35 -11.23 -5.48 1.73
N TYR A 36 -10.91 -4.34 2.35
CA TYR A 36 -10.45 -3.17 1.62
C TYR A 36 -9.06 -3.38 1.01
N CYS A 37 -8.08 -3.85 1.79
CA CYS A 37 -6.71 -4.08 1.31
C CYS A 37 -6.69 -5.06 0.12
N LYS A 38 -7.48 -6.15 0.18
CA LYS A 38 -7.63 -7.09 -0.95
C LYS A 38 -8.15 -6.41 -2.22
N ARG A 39 -9.24 -5.65 -2.11
CA ARG A 39 -9.81 -4.91 -3.24
C ARG A 39 -8.84 -3.87 -3.80
N LEU A 40 -8.09 -3.20 -2.93
CA LEU A 40 -7.08 -2.23 -3.34
C LEU A 40 -5.95 -2.89 -4.15
N ILE A 41 -5.48 -4.05 -3.72
CA ILE A 41 -4.49 -4.85 -4.46
C ILE A 41 -5.05 -5.27 -5.83
N GLU A 42 -6.23 -5.88 -5.86
CA GLU A 42 -6.86 -6.38 -7.08
C GLU A 42 -7.08 -5.25 -8.10
N SER A 43 -7.65 -4.12 -7.66
CA SER A 43 -7.87 -2.95 -8.52
C SER A 43 -6.56 -2.35 -9.03
N SER A 44 -5.55 -2.23 -8.17
CA SER A 44 -4.23 -1.70 -8.57
C SER A 44 -3.54 -2.61 -9.60
N GLN A 45 -3.63 -3.93 -9.42
CA GLN A 45 -3.14 -4.92 -10.39
C GLN A 45 -3.91 -4.84 -11.72
N PHE A 46 -5.23 -4.66 -11.66
CA PHE A 46 -6.06 -4.46 -12.84
C PHE A 46 -5.60 -3.22 -13.62
N TYR A 47 -5.40 -2.08 -12.96
CA TYR A 47 -4.91 -0.85 -13.59
C TYR A 47 -3.54 -1.05 -14.22
N LEU A 48 -2.59 -1.68 -13.51
CA LEU A 48 -1.26 -1.99 -14.03
C LEU A 48 -1.29 -2.79 -15.33
N THR A 49 -2.27 -3.68 -15.48
CA THR A 49 -2.37 -4.57 -16.65
C THR A 49 -3.12 -3.92 -17.82
N HIS A 50 -4.12 -3.05 -17.56
CA HIS A 50 -5.08 -2.65 -18.60
C HIS A 50 -5.07 -1.16 -18.95
N SER A 51 -4.68 -0.26 -18.04
CA SER A 51 -4.99 1.17 -18.23
C SER A 51 -4.00 2.14 -17.60
N CYS A 52 -2.85 1.66 -17.12
CA CYS A 52 -1.90 2.46 -16.37
C CYS A 52 -0.97 3.28 -17.27
N SER A 53 -0.85 4.58 -17.00
CA SER A 53 0.21 5.42 -17.55
C SER A 53 1.56 5.01 -16.98
N LYS A 54 2.64 5.12 -17.77
CA LYS A 54 4.01 4.82 -17.30
C LYS A 54 4.41 5.57 -16.01
N LYS A 55 3.78 6.73 -15.75
CA LYS A 55 4.01 7.55 -14.56
C LYS A 55 3.33 7.00 -13.30
N GLU A 56 2.26 6.23 -13.44
CA GLU A 56 1.46 5.69 -12.34
C GLU A 56 1.94 4.31 -11.90
N ILE A 57 2.71 3.62 -12.75
CA ILE A 57 3.27 2.29 -12.46
C ILE A 57 4.01 2.24 -11.11
N PRO A 58 4.93 3.19 -10.79
CA PRO A 58 5.64 3.15 -9.51
C PRO A 58 4.69 3.28 -8.32
N TYR A 59 3.76 4.24 -8.39
CA TYR A 59 2.77 4.47 -7.34
C TYR A 59 1.88 3.25 -7.12
N LEU A 60 1.34 2.64 -8.18
CA LEU A 60 0.49 1.45 -8.05
C LEU A 60 1.24 0.26 -7.46
N LYS A 61 2.52 0.08 -7.82
CA LYS A 61 3.36 -0.96 -7.21
C LYS A 61 3.60 -0.69 -5.73
N GLU A 62 3.91 0.54 -5.35
CA GLU A 62 4.07 0.93 -3.94
C GLU A 62 2.78 0.74 -3.15
N LEU A 63 1.62 1.05 -3.75
CA LEU A 63 0.31 0.89 -3.16
C LEU A 63 -0.03 -0.59 -2.89
N ILE A 64 0.23 -1.47 -3.87
CA ILE A 64 0.09 -2.93 -3.70
C ILE A 64 1.01 -3.42 -2.58
N ASP A 65 2.29 -3.04 -2.62
CA ASP A 65 3.28 -3.43 -1.63
C ASP A 65 2.87 -2.99 -0.21
N ALA A 66 2.32 -1.79 -0.06
CA ALA A 66 1.87 -1.26 1.22
C ALA A 66 0.59 -1.96 1.71
N ALA A 67 -0.37 -2.20 0.82
CA ALA A 67 -1.60 -2.91 1.15
C ALA A 67 -1.34 -4.38 1.53
N ASP A 68 -0.38 -5.04 0.89
CA ASP A 68 0.00 -6.42 1.23
C ASP A 68 0.66 -6.49 2.62
N ARG A 69 1.56 -5.55 2.94
CA ARG A 69 2.14 -5.44 4.30
C ARG A 69 1.07 -5.22 5.37
N GLU A 70 0.15 -4.30 5.12
CA GLU A 70 -0.94 -4.02 6.06
C GLU A 70 -1.82 -5.27 6.27
N LEU A 71 -2.09 -6.01 5.19
CA LEU A 71 -2.87 -7.23 5.23
C LEU A 71 -2.19 -8.35 6.04
N GLN A 72 -0.85 -8.48 5.97
CA GLN A 72 -0.11 -9.39 6.86
C GLN A 72 -0.25 -8.97 8.33
N LEU A 73 -0.08 -7.68 8.64
CA LEU A 73 -0.24 -7.16 10.00
C LEU A 73 -1.66 -7.37 10.55
N LEU A 74 -2.68 -7.27 9.71
CA LEU A 74 -4.08 -7.45 10.10
C LEU A 74 -4.45 -8.93 10.35
N TYR A 75 -3.75 -9.88 9.73
CA TYR A 75 -3.96 -11.30 10.01
C TYR A 75 -3.30 -11.76 11.31
N ASP A 76 -2.27 -11.06 11.77
CA ASP A 76 -1.58 -11.32 13.04
C ASP A 76 -2.32 -10.72 14.26
N ARG A 77 -3.41 -9.96 14.05
CA ARG A 77 -4.24 -9.34 15.10
C ARG A 77 -5.44 -10.20 15.49
#